data_AF-A0ABD5M8R6-F1
#
_entry.id   AF-A0ABD5M8R6-F1
#
_cell.length_a   1.000
_cell.length_b   1.000
_cell.length_c   1.000
_cell.angle_alpha   90.00
_cell.angle_beta   90.00
_cell.angle_gamma   90.00
#
_symmetry.space_group_name_H-M   'P 1'
#
loop_
_entity.id
_entity.type
_entity.pdbx_description
1 polymer ?
#
loop_
_entity_poly.entity_id
_entity_poly.type
_entity_poly.pdbx_seq_one_letter_code
_entity_poly.pdbx_strand_id
1 'polypeptide(L)'
;MRTTQVTFRMPLDAERRFLRAYMPDALDRLDARDDVVSAYFWRFGDTATHEPPVELAGGTVVDDGGAHLVVTGDPDAAAAIDAERPHWEECRERGLVEAIDVLPWADEGPYDSAREKMVDGFGERGGDLAFRLRPIISRTTADLLREFKTDLPAVGEPTDANPKPIGDWALIHYLMKQNGHDWYGEIDACCEAIANRAYSLAHFYDEERALESLDRAIETLETVRDELPETVGSSAG
;
A
#
# COMPACT_ATOMS: atom_id res chain seq x y z
N MET A 1 -11.33 -1.96 21.78
CA MET A 1 -10.65 -1.57 20.52
C MET A 1 -11.64 -0.98 19.53
N ARG A 2 -11.38 0.23 19.05
CA ARG A 2 -12.13 0.88 17.96
C ARG A 2 -11.18 1.55 16.99
N THR A 3 -11.60 1.59 15.72
CA THR A 3 -10.80 2.17 14.63
C THR A 3 -11.40 3.47 14.13
N THR A 4 -10.53 4.45 13.92
CA THR A 4 -10.84 5.72 13.26
C THR A 4 -9.99 5.84 12.01
N GLN A 5 -10.61 6.27 10.92
CA GLN A 5 -9.93 6.66 9.68
C GLN A 5 -9.88 8.18 9.57
N VAL A 6 -8.72 8.68 9.18
CA VAL A 6 -8.51 10.07 8.79
C VAL A 6 -8.22 10.08 7.30
N THR A 7 -9.03 10.78 6.54
CA THR A 7 -8.86 10.95 5.09
C THR A 7 -8.31 12.33 4.83
N PHE A 8 -7.15 12.40 4.19
CA PHE A 8 -6.53 13.63 3.72
C PHE A 8 -6.76 13.74 2.22
N ARG A 9 -7.28 14.88 1.74
CA ARG A 9 -7.40 15.21 0.32
C ARG A 9 -6.54 16.41 -0.04
N MET A 10 -5.86 16.33 -1.17
CA MET A 10 -4.88 17.33 -1.62
C MET A 10 -4.67 17.21 -3.14
N PRO A 11 -4.14 18.26 -3.79
CA PRO A 11 -3.69 18.16 -5.17
C PRO A 11 -2.71 16.99 -5.36
N LEU A 12 -2.82 16.29 -6.48
CA LEU A 12 -1.98 15.12 -6.78
C LEU A 12 -0.47 15.42 -6.67
N ASP A 13 -0.04 16.61 -7.08
CA ASP A 13 1.37 17.06 -6.97
C ASP A 13 1.81 17.42 -5.54
N ALA A 14 0.87 17.62 -4.63
CA ALA A 14 1.11 17.85 -3.20
C ALA A 14 1.19 16.54 -2.40
N GLU A 15 0.59 15.45 -2.88
CA GLU A 15 0.45 14.19 -2.12
C GLU A 15 1.77 13.66 -1.59
N ARG A 16 2.82 13.59 -2.43
CA ARG A 16 4.14 13.14 -1.98
C ARG A 16 4.81 14.08 -1.01
N ARG A 17 4.63 15.39 -1.19
CA ARG A 17 5.16 16.40 -0.26
C ARG A 17 4.50 16.27 1.10
N PHE A 18 3.17 16.04 1.14
CA PHE A 18 2.43 15.73 2.36
C PHE A 18 2.93 14.45 3.02
N LEU A 19 2.96 13.33 2.27
CA LEU A 19 3.39 12.03 2.80
C LEU A 19 4.77 12.12 3.45
N ARG A 20 5.75 12.76 2.81
CA ARG A 20 7.10 12.93 3.39
C ARG A 20 7.13 13.85 4.59
N ALA A 21 6.34 14.93 4.58
CA ALA A 21 6.37 15.94 5.62
C ALA A 21 5.65 15.53 6.91
N TYR A 22 4.65 14.65 6.80
CA TYR A 22 3.77 14.32 7.91
C TYR A 22 3.79 12.84 8.30
N MET A 23 3.72 11.92 7.33
CA MET A 23 3.37 10.53 7.61
C MET A 23 4.42 9.77 8.44
N PRO A 24 5.74 9.85 8.15
CA PRO A 24 6.75 9.18 8.97
C PRO A 24 6.71 9.61 10.43
N ASP A 25 6.64 10.92 10.70
CA ASP A 25 6.65 11.45 12.06
C ASP A 25 5.32 11.17 12.78
N ALA A 26 4.20 11.15 12.07
CA ALA A 26 2.91 10.76 12.60
C ALA A 26 2.90 9.29 13.05
N LEU A 27 3.48 8.38 12.25
CA LEU A 27 3.60 6.98 12.64
C LEU A 27 4.48 6.80 13.87
N ASP A 28 5.62 7.50 13.96
CA ASP A 28 6.48 7.44 15.15
C ASP A 28 5.76 7.94 16.41
N ARG A 29 5.00 9.04 16.31
CA ARG A 29 4.19 9.55 17.42
C ARG A 29 3.10 8.57 17.83
N LEU A 30 2.38 7.99 16.88
CA LEU A 30 1.30 7.06 17.14
C LEU A 30 1.81 5.73 17.73
N ASP A 31 2.92 5.20 17.22
CA ASP A 31 3.55 3.97 17.72
C ASP A 31 4.11 4.16 19.15
N ALA A 32 4.44 5.40 19.55
CA ALA A 32 4.92 5.71 20.90
C ALA A 32 3.80 5.83 21.95
N ARG A 33 2.53 5.70 21.56
CA ARG A 33 1.39 5.84 22.47
C ARG A 33 0.90 4.49 23.00
N ASP A 34 0.67 4.43 24.32
CA ASP A 34 0.13 3.24 24.97
C ASP A 34 -1.36 2.97 24.68
N ASP A 35 -2.11 3.99 24.24
CA ASP A 35 -3.54 3.88 23.89
C ASP A 35 -3.79 3.54 22.41
N VAL A 36 -2.72 3.40 21.61
CA VAL A 36 -2.79 3.00 20.19
C VAL A 36 -2.33 1.55 20.04
N VAL A 37 -3.21 0.73 19.46
CA VAL A 37 -2.93 -0.68 19.15
C VAL A 37 -2.24 -0.82 17.79
N SER A 38 -2.64 -0.01 16.81
CA SER A 38 -2.08 -0.03 15.46
C SER A 38 -2.35 1.27 14.73
N ALA A 39 -1.36 1.76 13.99
CA ALA A 39 -1.51 2.83 13.01
C ALA A 39 -0.91 2.39 11.67
N TYR A 40 -1.60 2.68 10.56
CA TYR A 40 -1.11 2.42 9.21
C TYR A 40 -1.79 3.35 8.22
N PHE A 41 -1.20 3.50 7.03
CA PHE A 41 -1.74 4.37 6.00
C PHE A 41 -1.68 3.72 4.61
N TRP A 42 -2.49 4.24 3.69
CA TRP A 42 -2.33 4.02 2.26
C TRP A 42 -2.63 5.31 1.51
N ARG A 43 -1.98 5.50 0.36
CA ARG A 43 -2.25 6.57 -0.60
C ARG A 43 -3.18 6.07 -1.70
N PHE A 44 -3.87 6.97 -2.36
CA PHE A 44 -4.73 6.64 -3.49
C PHE A 44 -4.59 7.60 -4.68
N GLY A 45 -3.70 8.60 -4.64
CA GLY A 45 -3.53 9.54 -5.75
C GLY A 45 -3.17 8.91 -7.09
N ASP A 46 -2.47 7.77 -7.11
CA ASP A 46 -2.16 7.08 -8.36
C ASP A 46 -3.43 6.64 -9.10
N THR A 47 -4.53 6.37 -8.39
CA THR A 47 -5.79 5.98 -9.02
C THR A 47 -6.45 7.12 -9.80
N ALA A 48 -6.12 8.37 -9.49
CA ALA A 48 -6.60 9.55 -10.21
C ALA A 48 -5.97 9.68 -11.61
N THR A 49 -4.85 8.98 -11.86
CA THR A 49 -4.16 8.99 -13.16
C THR A 49 -4.75 8.00 -14.17
N HIS A 50 -5.68 7.16 -13.73
CA HIS A 50 -6.34 6.20 -14.60
C HIS A 50 -7.56 6.82 -15.29
N GLU A 51 -7.88 6.32 -16.49
CA GLU A 51 -9.08 6.73 -17.23
C GLU A 51 -10.04 5.52 -17.34
N PRO A 52 -11.27 5.56 -16.80
CA PRO A 52 -11.73 6.55 -15.83
C PRO A 52 -10.97 6.44 -14.49
N PRO A 53 -11.02 7.46 -13.63
CA PRO A 53 -10.53 7.33 -12.26
C PRO A 53 -11.30 6.25 -11.49
N VAL A 54 -10.70 5.70 -10.43
CA VAL A 54 -11.37 4.69 -9.59
C VAL A 54 -12.57 5.32 -8.87
N GLU A 55 -13.71 4.65 -8.93
CA GLU A 55 -14.87 4.90 -8.07
C GLU A 55 -14.86 3.91 -6.90
N LEU A 56 -14.80 4.42 -5.68
CA LEU A 56 -14.88 3.63 -4.46
C LEU A 56 -16.34 3.27 -4.14
N ALA A 57 -16.51 2.26 -3.29
CA ALA A 57 -17.81 1.90 -2.74
C ALA A 57 -18.51 3.14 -2.15
N GLY A 58 -19.78 3.34 -2.53
CA GLY A 58 -20.55 4.53 -2.15
C GLY A 58 -20.51 5.69 -3.16
N GLY A 59 -19.89 5.49 -4.34
CA GLY A 59 -19.94 6.45 -5.45
C GLY A 59 -18.91 7.58 -5.36
N THR A 60 -17.89 7.42 -4.50
CA THR A 60 -16.83 8.43 -4.36
C THR A 60 -15.78 8.21 -5.44
N VAL A 61 -15.66 9.15 -6.36
CA VAL A 61 -14.60 9.15 -7.38
C VAL A 61 -13.31 9.68 -6.76
N VAL A 62 -12.19 9.01 -7.07
CA VAL A 62 -10.85 9.41 -6.64
C VAL A 62 -10.12 10.04 -7.82
N ASP A 63 -10.32 11.35 -8.00
CA ASP A 63 -9.79 12.15 -9.11
C ASP A 63 -8.67 13.13 -8.69
N ASP A 64 -8.20 13.04 -7.45
CA ASP A 64 -7.09 13.85 -6.92
C ASP A 64 -6.18 13.03 -5.98
N GLY A 65 -5.14 13.67 -5.45
CA GLY A 65 -4.26 13.10 -4.44
C GLY A 65 -4.96 12.84 -3.11
N GLY A 66 -4.52 11.80 -2.40
CA GLY A 66 -4.97 11.60 -1.04
C GLY A 66 -4.44 10.38 -0.32
N ALA A 67 -4.58 10.43 0.99
CA ALA A 67 -4.12 9.38 1.87
C ALA A 67 -5.14 9.11 2.97
N HIS A 68 -5.26 7.84 3.35
CA HIS A 68 -5.95 7.44 4.57
C HIS A 68 -4.93 7.07 5.62
N LEU A 69 -5.08 7.63 6.83
CA LEU A 69 -4.42 7.16 8.05
C LEU A 69 -5.48 6.44 8.88
N VAL A 70 -5.22 5.19 9.25
CA VAL A 70 -6.11 4.38 10.06
C VAL A 70 -5.45 4.11 11.40
N VAL A 71 -6.14 4.51 12.47
CA VAL A 71 -5.67 4.39 13.86
C VAL A 71 -6.65 3.52 14.62
N THR A 72 -6.16 2.45 15.23
CA THR A 72 -6.92 1.58 16.12
C THR A 72 -6.41 1.78 17.53
N GLY A 73 -7.28 2.19 18.45
CA GLY A 73 -6.93 2.37 19.86
C GLY A 73 -7.66 1.40 20.78
N ASP A 74 -7.29 1.38 22.06
CA ASP A 74 -7.96 0.60 23.10
C ASP A 74 -8.24 1.46 24.35
N PRO A 75 -9.51 1.76 24.68
CA PRO A 75 -10.74 1.26 24.05
C PRO A 75 -11.02 1.86 22.66
N ASP A 76 -10.52 3.07 22.36
CA ASP A 76 -10.72 3.80 21.11
C ASP A 76 -9.52 4.71 20.77
N ALA A 77 -9.52 5.32 19.59
CA ALA A 77 -8.43 6.15 19.07
C ALA A 77 -8.59 7.67 19.31
N ALA A 78 -9.65 8.12 20.01
CA ALA A 78 -10.02 9.54 20.01
C ALA A 78 -8.92 10.46 20.55
N ALA A 79 -8.28 10.08 21.66
CA ALA A 79 -7.20 10.86 22.25
C ALA A 79 -5.94 10.93 21.36
N ALA A 80 -5.68 9.90 20.56
CA ALA A 80 -4.60 9.90 19.57
C ALA A 80 -4.93 10.81 18.39
N ILE A 81 -6.15 10.74 17.87
CA ILE A 81 -6.65 11.61 16.80
C ILE A 81 -6.59 13.09 17.22
N ASP A 82 -7.06 13.43 18.42
CA ASP A 82 -7.04 14.82 18.90
C ASP A 82 -5.63 15.36 19.08
N ALA A 83 -4.66 14.52 19.45
CA ALA A 83 -3.25 14.90 19.55
C ALA A 83 -2.61 15.18 18.19
N GLU A 84 -3.11 14.57 17.10
CA GLU A 84 -2.57 14.78 15.75
C GLU A 84 -3.16 16.01 15.05
N ARG A 85 -4.32 16.51 15.48
CA ARG A 85 -5.00 17.68 14.87
C ARG A 85 -4.11 18.92 14.69
N PRO A 86 -3.27 19.34 15.65
CA PRO A 86 -2.39 20.50 15.46
C PRO A 86 -1.40 20.32 14.29
N HIS A 87 -0.90 19.11 14.07
CA HIS A 87 0.01 18.80 12.95
C HIS A 87 -0.71 18.84 11.60
N TRP A 88 -1.99 18.49 11.58
CA TRP A 88 -2.83 18.57 10.39
C TRP A 88 -3.09 20.01 9.98
N GLU A 89 -3.40 20.88 10.95
CA GLU A 89 -3.57 22.31 10.68
C GLU A 89 -2.26 22.94 10.17
N GLU A 90 -1.10 22.56 10.72
CA GLU A 90 0.19 22.98 10.16
C GLU A 90 0.37 22.54 8.69
N CYS A 91 -0.04 21.30 8.35
CA CYS A 91 -0.01 20.82 6.97
C CYS A 91 -0.95 21.65 6.06
N ARG A 92 -2.12 22.06 6.55
CA ARG A 92 -3.05 22.93 5.82
C ARG A 92 -2.47 24.32 5.60
N GLU A 93 -1.89 24.93 6.63
CA GLU A 93 -1.25 26.24 6.55
C GLU A 93 -0.09 26.25 5.55
N ARG A 94 0.62 25.12 5.42
CA ARG A 94 1.69 24.91 4.43
C ARG A 94 1.18 24.56 3.03
N GLY A 95 -0.13 24.44 2.83
CA GLY A 95 -0.74 24.07 1.56
C GLY A 95 -0.43 22.64 1.13
N LEU A 96 -0.20 21.72 2.08
CA LEU A 96 0.06 20.30 1.80
C LEU A 96 -1.21 19.46 1.76
N VAL A 97 -2.27 19.92 2.41
CA VAL A 97 -3.57 19.25 2.45
C VAL A 97 -4.69 20.30 2.43
N GLU A 98 -5.77 20.01 1.72
CA GLU A 98 -6.89 20.94 1.54
C GLU A 98 -8.05 20.60 2.46
N ALA A 99 -8.40 19.31 2.50
CA ALA A 99 -9.51 18.79 3.28
C ALA A 99 -9.10 17.56 4.10
N ILE A 100 -9.71 17.46 5.28
CA ILE A 100 -9.43 16.40 6.26
C ILE A 100 -10.76 15.94 6.83
N ASP A 101 -11.08 14.66 6.61
CA ASP A 101 -12.26 14.02 7.15
C ASP A 101 -11.84 13.00 8.21
N VAL A 102 -12.49 13.02 9.38
CA VAL A 102 -12.23 12.07 10.48
C VAL A 102 -13.49 11.26 10.70
N LEU A 103 -13.39 9.95 10.49
CA LEU A 103 -14.52 9.03 10.46
C LEU A 103 -14.24 7.80 11.33
N PRO A 104 -14.94 7.65 12.47
CA PRO A 104 -15.00 6.38 13.18
C PRO A 104 -15.60 5.30 12.26
N TRP A 105 -14.97 4.12 12.18
CA TRP A 105 -15.45 3.06 11.29
C TRP A 105 -16.84 2.54 11.64
N ALA A 106 -17.21 2.59 12.92
CA ALA A 106 -18.54 2.24 13.39
C ALA A 106 -19.67 3.11 12.79
N ASP A 107 -19.33 4.29 12.27
CA ASP A 107 -20.32 5.23 11.71
C ASP A 107 -20.67 4.92 10.24
N GLU A 108 -19.81 4.19 9.50
CA GLU A 108 -19.99 3.91 8.07
C GLU A 108 -20.12 2.41 7.73
N GLY A 109 -19.93 1.51 8.69
CA GLY A 109 -19.90 0.08 8.39
C GLY A 109 -20.24 -0.82 9.58
N PRO A 110 -20.32 -2.14 9.33
CA PRO A 110 -20.73 -3.10 10.35
C PRO A 110 -19.62 -3.47 11.34
N TYR A 111 -18.46 -2.82 11.28
CA TYR A 111 -17.27 -3.22 12.05
C TYR A 111 -16.82 -2.09 12.98
N ASP A 112 -16.52 -2.43 14.22
CA ASP A 112 -15.98 -1.50 15.21
C ASP A 112 -14.46 -1.33 15.04
N SER A 113 -13.79 -2.32 14.46
CA SER A 113 -12.33 -2.33 14.33
C SER A 113 -11.78 -2.82 12.98
N ALA A 114 -10.56 -2.37 12.67
CA ALA A 114 -9.73 -2.87 11.57
C ALA A 114 -9.57 -4.37 11.58
N ARG A 115 -9.34 -4.96 12.77
CA ARG A 115 -9.18 -6.40 12.91
C ARG A 115 -10.44 -7.16 12.51
N GLU A 116 -11.62 -6.73 12.97
CA GLU A 116 -12.89 -7.39 12.63
C GLU A 116 -13.13 -7.40 11.12
N LYS A 117 -12.94 -6.26 10.45
CA LYS A 117 -13.04 -6.17 8.99
C LYS A 117 -12.06 -7.11 8.28
N MET A 118 -10.82 -7.21 8.76
CA MET A 118 -9.83 -8.13 8.17
C MET A 118 -10.21 -9.60 8.40
N VAL A 119 -10.72 -9.96 9.57
CA VAL A 119 -11.15 -11.34 9.89
C VAL A 119 -12.34 -11.76 9.04
N ASP A 120 -13.30 -10.86 8.83
CA ASP A 120 -14.45 -11.13 7.96
C ASP A 120 -14.02 -11.33 6.49
N GLY A 121 -13.09 -10.51 5.99
CA GLY A 121 -12.62 -10.59 4.61
C GLY A 121 -11.61 -11.71 4.31
N PHE A 122 -10.76 -12.08 5.28
CA PHE A 122 -9.62 -13.00 5.06
C PHE A 122 -9.65 -14.26 5.95
N GLY A 123 -10.74 -14.47 6.70
CA GLY A 123 -10.84 -15.49 7.73
C GLY A 123 -9.97 -15.18 8.96
N GLU A 124 -10.08 -15.98 10.01
CA GLU A 124 -9.42 -15.69 11.31
C GLU A 124 -7.89 -15.53 11.17
N ARG A 125 -7.21 -16.54 10.62
CA ARG A 125 -5.75 -16.50 10.48
C ARG A 125 -5.30 -15.44 9.47
N GLY A 126 -5.94 -15.36 8.31
CA GLY A 126 -5.58 -14.39 7.26
C GLY A 126 -5.82 -12.95 7.72
N GLY A 127 -6.92 -12.71 8.43
CA GLY A 127 -7.29 -11.42 8.98
C GLY A 127 -6.34 -10.94 10.06
N ASP A 128 -5.92 -11.84 10.96
CA ASP A 128 -4.90 -11.54 11.97
C ASP A 128 -3.55 -11.20 11.35
N LEU A 129 -3.15 -11.93 10.31
CA LEU A 129 -1.93 -11.61 9.55
C LEU A 129 -2.04 -10.26 8.87
N ALA A 130 -3.15 -9.99 8.15
CA ALA A 130 -3.37 -8.73 7.45
C ALA A 130 -3.39 -7.53 8.41
N PHE A 131 -4.04 -7.66 9.56
CA PHE A 131 -4.08 -6.63 10.60
C PHE A 131 -2.67 -6.30 11.12
N ARG A 132 -1.85 -7.33 11.38
CA ARG A 132 -0.48 -7.15 11.92
C ARG A 132 0.54 -6.69 10.87
N LEU A 133 0.37 -7.06 9.60
CA LEU A 133 1.29 -6.70 8.52
C LEU A 133 1.16 -5.23 8.11
N ARG A 134 -0.05 -4.64 8.17
CA ARG A 134 -0.31 -3.25 7.78
C ARG A 134 0.59 -2.21 8.48
N PRO A 135 0.72 -2.17 9.82
CA PRO A 135 1.62 -1.23 10.48
C PRO A 135 3.10 -1.47 10.12
N ILE A 136 3.50 -2.73 9.90
CA ILE A 136 4.88 -3.05 9.46
C ILE A 136 5.15 -2.43 8.09
N ILE A 137 4.24 -2.64 7.12
CA ILE A 137 4.39 -2.11 5.77
C ILE A 137 4.37 -0.58 5.78
N SER A 138 3.52 0.06 6.59
CA SER A 138 3.53 1.52 6.72
C SER A 138 4.84 2.08 7.27
N ARG A 139 5.47 1.42 8.25
CA ARG A 139 6.81 1.80 8.72
C ARG A 139 7.87 1.63 7.63
N THR A 140 7.83 0.52 6.89
CA THR A 140 8.73 0.32 5.74
C THR A 140 8.54 1.44 4.71
N THR A 141 7.30 1.81 4.38
CA THR A 141 7.03 2.94 3.48
C THR A 141 7.54 4.26 4.05
N ALA A 142 7.43 4.49 5.35
CA ALA A 142 7.98 5.67 6.00
C ALA A 142 9.52 5.76 5.87
N ASP A 143 10.22 4.63 6.01
CA ASP A 143 11.66 4.56 5.81
C ASP A 143 12.03 4.87 4.35
N LEU A 144 11.26 4.36 3.38
CA LEU A 144 11.45 4.71 1.97
C LEU A 144 11.24 6.21 1.70
N LEU A 145 10.20 6.81 2.31
CA LEU A 145 9.91 8.23 2.18
C LEU A 145 11.03 9.13 2.74
N ARG A 146 11.75 8.65 3.77
CA ARG A 146 12.91 9.32 4.35
C ARG A 146 14.16 9.17 3.50
N GLU A 147 14.42 7.96 3.01
CA GLU A 147 15.62 7.63 2.23
C GLU A 147 15.58 8.26 0.82
N PHE A 148 14.46 8.11 0.12
CA PHE A 148 14.36 8.46 -1.30
C PHE A 148 13.71 9.83 -1.52
N LYS A 149 14.50 10.76 -2.10
CA LYS A 149 14.06 12.10 -2.48
C LYS A 149 13.17 12.13 -3.72
N THR A 150 13.14 11.05 -4.49
CA THR A 150 12.27 10.86 -5.65
C THR A 150 11.52 9.56 -5.45
N ASP A 151 10.34 9.47 -6.04
CA ASP A 151 9.58 8.23 -5.98
C ASP A 151 10.35 7.14 -6.73
N LEU A 152 10.41 5.96 -6.11
CA LEU A 152 10.89 4.78 -6.79
C LEU A 152 9.79 4.30 -7.76
N PRO A 153 10.13 3.95 -9.00
CA PRO A 153 9.18 3.29 -9.86
C PRO A 153 8.94 1.86 -9.36
N ALA A 154 7.75 1.31 -9.62
CA ALA A 154 7.46 -0.10 -9.29
C ALA A 154 8.48 -1.07 -9.93
N VAL A 155 8.84 -0.79 -11.19
CA VAL A 155 9.92 -1.43 -11.95
C VAL A 155 10.78 -0.34 -12.56
N GLY A 156 12.10 -0.42 -12.36
CA GLY A 156 13.04 0.57 -12.90
C GLY A 156 13.13 0.54 -14.43
N GLU A 157 13.73 1.58 -15.00
CA GLU A 157 14.09 1.55 -16.42
C GLU A 157 15.42 0.81 -16.63
N PRO A 158 15.52 -0.09 -17.62
CA PRO A 158 16.77 -0.74 -17.96
C PRO A 158 17.72 0.28 -18.61
N THR A 159 18.82 0.57 -17.92
CA THR A 159 19.87 1.50 -18.40
C THR A 159 21.25 0.94 -18.05
N ASP A 160 22.32 1.53 -18.57
CA ASP A 160 23.69 1.15 -18.17
C ASP A 160 23.94 1.33 -16.66
N ALA A 161 23.26 2.30 -16.03
CA ALA A 161 23.33 2.54 -14.59
C ALA A 161 22.37 1.66 -13.77
N ASN A 162 21.37 1.05 -14.42
CA ASN A 162 20.37 0.17 -13.83
C ASN A 162 20.09 -1.05 -14.73
N PRO A 163 21.08 -1.93 -14.95
CA PRO A 163 20.98 -3.00 -15.96
C PRO A 163 20.01 -4.11 -15.58
N LYS A 164 19.70 -4.23 -14.29
CA LYS A 164 18.62 -5.07 -13.76
C LYS A 164 17.59 -4.09 -13.25
N PRO A 165 16.50 -3.79 -13.96
CA PRO A 165 15.63 -2.62 -13.75
C PRO A 165 15.10 -2.50 -12.30
N ILE A 166 15.93 -2.07 -11.35
CA ILE A 166 15.64 -2.04 -9.93
C ILE A 166 14.63 -0.91 -9.69
N GLY A 167 13.56 -1.27 -8.99
CA GLY A 167 12.51 -0.40 -8.48
C GLY A 167 11.95 -0.98 -7.17
N ASP A 168 10.71 -0.66 -6.81
CA ASP A 168 10.08 -1.17 -5.60
C ASP A 168 9.94 -2.70 -5.58
N TRP A 169 9.88 -3.38 -6.74
CA TRP A 169 9.83 -4.84 -6.79
C TRP A 169 11.01 -5.50 -6.03
N ALA A 170 12.17 -4.85 -5.99
CA ALA A 170 13.34 -5.39 -5.30
C ALA A 170 13.13 -5.48 -3.78
N LEU A 171 12.25 -4.68 -3.19
CA LEU A 171 11.90 -4.78 -1.78
C LEU A 171 11.18 -6.10 -1.48
N ILE A 172 10.28 -6.53 -2.37
CA ILE A 172 9.61 -7.83 -2.26
C ILE A 172 10.66 -8.94 -2.27
N HIS A 173 11.58 -8.89 -3.24
CA HIS A 173 12.68 -9.84 -3.34
C HIS A 173 13.53 -9.91 -2.07
N TYR A 174 13.96 -8.75 -1.55
CA TYR A 174 14.79 -8.71 -0.34
C TYR A 174 14.03 -9.16 0.90
N LEU A 175 12.75 -8.82 1.05
CA LEU A 175 11.92 -9.27 2.16
C LEU A 175 11.70 -10.79 2.12
N MET A 176 11.40 -11.37 0.96
CA MET A 176 11.24 -12.83 0.81
C MET A 176 12.52 -13.57 1.18
N LYS A 177 13.66 -13.09 0.67
CA LYS A 177 14.98 -13.65 0.96
C LYS A 177 15.35 -13.55 2.45
N GLN A 178 15.12 -12.40 3.08
CA GLN A 178 15.44 -12.18 4.50
C GLN A 178 14.55 -13.03 5.43
N ASN A 179 13.31 -13.31 5.02
CA ASN A 179 12.42 -14.22 5.73
C ASN A 179 12.71 -15.71 5.48
N GLY A 180 13.72 -16.03 4.66
CA GLY A 180 14.15 -17.39 4.39
C GLY A 180 13.31 -18.13 3.34
N HIS A 181 12.52 -17.41 2.54
CA HIS A 181 11.84 -18.00 1.39
C HIS A 181 12.84 -18.23 0.25
N ASP A 182 12.67 -19.33 -0.46
CA ASP A 182 13.42 -19.64 -1.67
C ASP A 182 12.74 -19.04 -2.91
N TRP A 183 13.32 -19.32 -4.08
CA TRP A 183 12.81 -18.83 -5.35
C TRP A 183 11.39 -19.31 -5.66
N TYR A 184 11.02 -20.53 -5.21
CA TYR A 184 9.67 -21.06 -5.43
C TYR A 184 8.65 -20.31 -4.58
N GLY A 185 8.96 -20.08 -3.30
CA GLY A 185 8.08 -19.29 -2.43
C GLY A 185 7.90 -17.85 -2.90
N GLU A 186 8.94 -17.23 -3.46
CA GLU A 186 8.85 -15.90 -4.09
C GLU A 186 7.95 -15.92 -5.33
N ILE A 187 8.09 -16.92 -6.21
CA ILE A 187 7.22 -17.09 -7.38
C ILE A 187 5.75 -17.26 -6.96
N ASP A 188 5.47 -18.15 -5.98
CA ASP A 188 4.11 -18.39 -5.49
C ASP A 188 3.47 -17.10 -4.94
N ALA A 189 4.24 -16.32 -4.15
CA ALA A 189 3.76 -15.04 -3.62
C ALA A 189 3.47 -14.01 -4.73
N CYS A 190 4.34 -13.95 -5.75
CA CYS A 190 4.13 -13.09 -6.90
C CYS A 190 2.90 -13.50 -7.72
N CYS A 191 2.65 -14.81 -7.89
CA CYS A 191 1.45 -15.31 -8.54
C CYS A 191 0.17 -14.91 -7.80
N GLU A 192 0.15 -15.06 -6.48
CA GLU A 192 -0.99 -14.62 -5.65
C GLU A 192 -1.19 -13.11 -5.71
N ALA A 193 -0.11 -12.32 -5.71
CA ALA A 193 -0.18 -10.87 -5.87
C ALA A 193 -0.78 -10.47 -7.24
N ILE A 194 -0.34 -11.10 -8.33
CA ILE A 194 -0.86 -10.87 -9.69
C ILE A 194 -2.35 -11.21 -9.75
N ALA A 195 -2.75 -12.39 -9.26
CA ALA A 195 -4.15 -12.80 -9.23
C ALA A 195 -5.01 -11.82 -8.43
N ASN A 196 -4.55 -11.41 -7.25
CA ASN A 196 -5.26 -10.43 -6.42
C ASN A 196 -5.43 -9.06 -7.12
N ARG A 197 -4.42 -8.61 -7.88
CA ARG A 197 -4.52 -7.37 -8.67
C ARG A 197 -5.45 -7.51 -9.87
N ALA A 198 -5.46 -8.66 -10.56
CA ALA A 198 -6.42 -8.92 -11.64
C ALA A 198 -7.88 -8.88 -11.13
N TYR A 199 -8.17 -9.50 -9.98
CA TYR A 199 -9.49 -9.37 -9.35
C TYR A 199 -9.83 -7.93 -8.95
N SER A 200 -8.84 -7.18 -8.48
CA SER A 200 -9.04 -5.75 -8.16
C SER A 200 -9.39 -4.94 -9.41
N LEU A 201 -8.70 -5.18 -10.54
CA LEU A 201 -8.99 -4.52 -11.81
C LEU A 201 -10.39 -4.84 -12.30
N ALA A 202 -10.80 -6.11 -12.24
CA ALA A 202 -12.15 -6.52 -12.63
C ALA A 202 -13.23 -5.89 -11.74
N HIS A 203 -12.93 -5.67 -10.45
CA HIS A 203 -13.86 -5.07 -9.51
C HIS A 203 -14.00 -3.55 -9.68
N PHE A 204 -12.90 -2.82 -9.85
CA PHE A 204 -12.91 -1.35 -9.93
C PHE A 204 -13.11 -0.81 -11.35
N TYR A 205 -12.87 -1.64 -12.36
CA TYR A 205 -13.08 -1.29 -13.75
C TYR A 205 -13.99 -2.33 -14.41
N ASP A 206 -13.38 -3.28 -15.11
CA ASP A 206 -14.06 -4.26 -15.93
C ASP A 206 -13.19 -5.50 -16.16
N GLU A 207 -13.82 -6.55 -16.65
CA GLU A 207 -13.17 -7.82 -16.98
C GLU A 207 -12.10 -7.65 -18.08
N GLU A 208 -12.32 -6.76 -19.04
CA GLU A 208 -11.41 -6.54 -20.18
C GLU A 208 -10.02 -6.09 -19.70
N ARG A 209 -9.94 -5.05 -18.86
CA ARG A 209 -8.65 -4.58 -18.29
C ARG A 209 -7.96 -5.63 -17.44
N ALA A 210 -8.72 -6.43 -16.72
CA ALA A 210 -8.17 -7.51 -15.90
C ALA A 210 -7.51 -8.58 -16.78
N LEU A 211 -8.18 -8.98 -17.86
CA LEU A 211 -7.66 -9.93 -18.84
C LEU A 211 -6.45 -9.37 -19.61
N GLU A 212 -6.52 -8.13 -20.09
CA GLU A 212 -5.39 -7.46 -20.76
C GLU A 212 -4.14 -7.41 -19.85
N SER A 213 -4.33 -7.14 -18.56
CA SER A 213 -3.22 -7.11 -17.60
C SER A 213 -2.64 -8.50 -17.33
N LEU A 214 -3.47 -9.55 -17.31
CA LEU A 214 -3.03 -10.94 -17.19
C LEU A 214 -2.29 -11.40 -18.45
N ASP A 215 -2.81 -11.09 -19.64
CA ASP A 215 -2.17 -11.44 -20.91
C ASP A 215 -0.79 -10.82 -21.03
N ARG A 216 -0.62 -9.55 -20.62
CA ARG A 216 0.69 -8.89 -20.54
C ARG A 216 1.65 -9.60 -19.58
N ALA A 217 1.15 -10.05 -18.43
CA ALA A 217 1.97 -10.79 -17.48
C ALA A 217 2.39 -12.16 -18.05
N ILE A 218 1.48 -12.85 -18.73
CA ILE A 218 1.74 -14.12 -19.43
C ILE A 218 2.80 -13.91 -20.51
N GLU A 219 2.62 -12.95 -21.41
CA GLU A 219 3.57 -12.65 -22.49
C GLU A 219 4.99 -12.39 -21.96
N THR A 220 5.09 -11.65 -20.84
CA THR A 220 6.37 -11.40 -20.16
C THR A 220 7.02 -12.70 -19.68
N LEU A 221 6.23 -13.59 -19.04
CA LEU A 221 6.72 -14.87 -18.54
C LEU A 221 7.05 -15.86 -19.66
N GLU A 222 6.32 -15.81 -20.78
CA GLU A 222 6.64 -16.59 -21.98
C GLU A 222 7.94 -16.13 -22.62
N THR A 223 8.18 -14.82 -22.68
CA THR A 223 9.49 -14.27 -23.13
C THR A 223 10.62 -14.80 -22.25
N VAL A 224 10.46 -14.74 -20.93
CA VAL A 224 11.46 -15.29 -19.99
C VAL A 224 11.67 -16.78 -20.21
N ARG A 225 10.58 -17.56 -20.39
CA ARG A 225 10.63 -19.00 -20.66
C ARG A 225 11.47 -19.30 -21.91
N ASP A 226 11.28 -18.52 -22.97
CA ASP A 226 11.97 -18.72 -24.25
C ASP A 226 13.46 -18.30 -24.18
N GLU A 227 13.82 -17.39 -23.27
CA GLU A 227 15.21 -16.97 -23.01
C GLU A 227 15.96 -17.88 -22.03
N LEU A 228 15.25 -18.78 -21.31
CA LEU A 228 15.91 -19.72 -20.41
C LEU A 228 16.83 -20.65 -21.24
N PRO A 229 18.07 -20.87 -20.80
CA PRO A 229 18.99 -21.73 -21.53
C PRO A 229 18.44 -23.15 -21.61
N GLU A 230 18.37 -23.70 -22.82
CA GLU A 230 18.15 -25.13 -23.04
C GLU A 230 19.30 -25.91 -22.39
N THR A 231 19.10 -26.41 -21.17
CA THR A 231 20.03 -27.18 -20.33
C THR A 231 21.25 -26.45 -19.71
N VAL A 232 21.23 -26.32 -18.37
CA VAL A 232 22.44 -26.52 -17.55
C VAL A 232 22.66 -28.02 -17.41
N GLY A 233 23.24 -28.62 -18.45
CA GLY A 233 23.65 -30.02 -18.47
C GLY A 233 25.16 -30.14 -18.32
N SER A 234 25.61 -30.66 -17.18
CA SER A 234 26.98 -31.15 -16.90
C SER A 234 28.12 -30.13 -16.71
N SER A 235 28.33 -29.76 -15.45
CA SER A 235 29.68 -29.84 -14.88
C SER A 235 29.62 -30.25 -13.41
N ALA A 236 29.36 -31.54 -13.19
CA ALA A 236 29.98 -32.24 -12.08
C ALA A 236 31.33 -32.75 -12.61
N GLY A 237 32.41 -32.14 -12.13
CA GLY A 237 33.80 -32.52 -12.34
C GLY A 237 34.64 -31.90 -11.25
#